data_AF-A0A9P0HEM2-F1
#
_entry.id   AF-A0A9P0HEM2-F1
#
_cell.length_a   1.000
_cell.length_b   1.000
_cell.length_c   1.000
_cell.angle_alpha   90.00
_cell.angle_beta   90.00
_cell.angle_gamma   90.00
#
_symmetry.space_group_name_H-M   'P 1'
#
loop_
_entity.id
_entity.type
_entity.pdbx_description
1 polymer ?
#
loop_
_entity_poly.entity_id
_entity_poly.type
_entity_poly.pdbx_seq_one_letter_code
_entity_poly.pdbx_strand_id
1 'polypeptide(L)'
;MGKGFYDYQNTLDEQCQAFIAKALDESKRKKTLIAKAFIGVVMCACVSITILRPILKFLLGEHRLGTPDDGILRLLPVTIWTPFNKQSWYIMLICFIGEEIISYVTPGIVFGCTLFVVCMCEDVGTQLIILGYTLKTVVRRAKCVNMSMEEALKLCFSHSIRHHQTLLM
;
A
#
# COMPACT_ATOMS: atom_id res chain seq x y z
N MET A 1 9.64 6.29 -8.70
CA MET A 1 10.88 5.52 -8.89
C MET A 1 11.24 5.51 -10.36
N GLY A 2 12.54 5.61 -10.69
CA GLY A 2 13.04 5.80 -12.05
C GLY A 2 12.72 4.65 -13.01
N LYS A 3 12.92 4.89 -14.31
CA LYS A 3 12.61 3.97 -15.44
C LYS A 3 13.44 2.66 -15.46
N GLY A 4 14.01 2.23 -14.35
CA GLY A 4 14.90 1.07 -14.26
C GLY A 4 16.29 1.37 -14.82
N PHE A 5 16.96 0.33 -15.33
CA PHE A 5 18.29 0.42 -15.91
C PHE A 5 18.26 1.20 -17.25
N TYR A 6 19.16 2.17 -17.41
CA TYR A 6 19.33 2.90 -18.67
C TYR A 6 20.04 2.01 -19.69
N ASP A 7 19.50 1.94 -20.90
CA ASP A 7 20.21 1.37 -22.02
C ASP A 7 21.25 2.38 -22.53
N TYR A 8 22.52 2.07 -22.32
CA TYR A 8 23.60 2.83 -22.93
C TYR A 8 23.76 2.36 -24.37
N GLN A 9 22.90 2.83 -25.28
CA GLN A 9 22.98 2.60 -26.72
C GLN A 9 23.22 1.11 -27.11
N ASN A 10 22.19 0.24 -26.95
CA ASN A 10 22.24 -1.19 -27.28
C ASN A 10 23.20 -2.04 -26.42
N THR A 11 23.44 -1.66 -25.15
CA THR A 11 24.23 -2.48 -24.22
C THR A 11 23.37 -3.42 -23.38
N LEU A 12 22.04 -3.24 -23.38
CA LEU A 12 21.10 -4.20 -22.84
C LEU A 12 20.68 -5.18 -23.94
N ASP A 13 21.05 -6.45 -23.78
CA ASP A 13 20.53 -7.54 -24.62
C ASP A 13 18.98 -7.51 -24.63
N GLU A 14 18.34 -7.79 -25.77
CA GLU A 14 16.88 -7.85 -25.91
C GLU A 14 16.24 -8.75 -24.82
N GLN A 15 16.92 -9.85 -24.46
CA GLN A 15 16.49 -10.75 -23.38
C GLN A 15 16.40 -10.04 -22.02
N CYS A 16 17.33 -9.13 -21.73
CA CYS A 16 17.35 -8.37 -20.48
C CYS A 16 16.29 -7.27 -20.49
N GLN A 17 16.06 -6.61 -21.63
CA GLN A 17 14.98 -5.62 -21.75
C GLN A 17 13.61 -6.28 -21.60
N ALA A 18 13.38 -7.43 -22.25
CA ALA A 18 12.16 -8.21 -22.12
C ALA A 18 11.93 -8.69 -20.68
N PHE A 19 12.99 -9.12 -19.98
CA PHE A 19 12.91 -9.49 -18.57
C PHE A 19 12.52 -8.31 -17.67
N ILE A 20 13.15 -7.15 -17.85
CA ILE A 20 12.84 -5.94 -17.09
C ILE A 20 11.38 -5.51 -17.33
N ALA A 21 10.95 -5.46 -18.59
CA ALA A 21 9.58 -5.09 -18.94
C ALA A 21 8.56 -6.05 -18.30
N LYS A 22 8.82 -7.36 -18.35
CA LYS A 22 7.98 -8.37 -17.72
C LYS A 22 7.91 -8.21 -16.20
N ALA A 23 9.05 -8.01 -15.53
CA ALA A 23 9.12 -7.84 -14.08
C ALA A 23 8.35 -6.58 -13.62
N LEU A 24 8.46 -5.48 -14.37
CA LEU A 24 7.72 -4.25 -14.09
C LEU A 24 6.20 -4.42 -14.30
N ASP A 25 5.79 -5.12 -15.36
CA ASP A 25 4.38 -5.37 -15.63
C ASP A 25 3.74 -6.29 -14.59
N GLU A 26 4.45 -7.36 -14.18
CA GLU A 26 4.03 -8.23 -13.08
C GLU A 26 3.88 -7.46 -11.76
N SER A 27 4.83 -6.60 -11.43
CA SER A 27 4.77 -5.73 -10.24
C SER A 27 3.57 -4.79 -10.29
N LYS A 28 3.31 -4.14 -11.44
CA LYS A 28 2.16 -3.25 -11.63
C LYS A 28 0.83 -4.00 -11.48
N ARG A 29 0.73 -5.22 -12.05
CA ARG A 29 -0.46 -6.06 -11.95
C ARG A 29 -0.74 -6.48 -10.51
N LYS A 30 0.30 -6.93 -9.77
CA LYS A 30 0.17 -7.29 -8.35
C LYS A 30 -0.30 -6.12 -7.50
N LYS A 31 0.30 -4.94 -7.65
CA LYS A 31 -0.13 -3.73 -6.90
C LYS A 31 -1.57 -3.35 -7.19
N THR A 32 -1.98 -3.45 -8.46
CA THR A 32 -3.37 -3.16 -8.85
C THR A 32 -4.35 -4.15 -8.23
N LEU A 33 -4.00 -5.44 -8.21
CA LEU A 33 -4.80 -6.48 -7.57
C LEU A 33 -4.91 -6.26 -6.06
N ILE A 34 -3.79 -5.97 -5.40
CA ILE A 34 -3.74 -5.69 -3.96
C ILE A 34 -4.59 -4.46 -3.63
N ALA A 35 -4.46 -3.37 -4.40
CA ALA A 35 -5.25 -2.16 -4.19
C ALA A 35 -6.75 -2.40 -4.38
N LYS A 36 -7.16 -3.18 -5.40
CA LYS A 36 -8.57 -3.53 -5.61
C LYS A 36 -9.12 -4.42 -4.51
N ALA A 37 -8.37 -5.46 -4.11
CA ALA A 37 -8.74 -6.34 -3.01
C ALA A 37 -8.89 -5.56 -1.71
N PHE A 38 -7.97 -4.63 -1.46
CA PHE A 38 -8.00 -3.73 -0.32
C PHE A 38 -9.27 -2.88 -0.27
N ILE A 39 -9.61 -2.19 -1.36
CA ILE A 39 -10.83 -1.38 -1.44
C ILE A 39 -12.05 -2.25 -1.13
N GLY A 40 -12.12 -3.46 -1.71
CA GLY A 40 -13.21 -4.40 -1.45
C GLY A 40 -13.35 -4.78 0.03
N VAL A 41 -12.24 -5.13 0.69
CA VAL A 41 -12.23 -5.49 2.11
C VAL A 41 -12.65 -4.32 3.00
N VAL A 42 -12.14 -3.12 2.75
CA VAL A 42 -12.48 -1.93 3.54
C VAL A 42 -13.95 -1.56 3.37
N MET A 43 -14.46 -1.53 2.15
CA MET A 43 -15.88 -1.24 1.91
C MET A 43 -16.78 -2.26 2.62
N CYS A 44 -16.42 -3.55 2.57
CA CYS A 44 -17.17 -4.60 3.27
C CYS A 44 -17.12 -4.41 4.80
N ALA A 45 -15.95 -4.08 5.35
CA ALA A 45 -15.79 -3.81 6.78
C ALA A 45 -16.60 -2.58 7.23
N CYS A 46 -16.55 -1.48 6.47
CA CYS A 46 -17.32 -0.27 6.75
C CYS A 46 -18.83 -0.57 6.76
N VAL A 47 -19.34 -1.27 5.75
CA VAL A 47 -20.76 -1.66 5.69
C VAL A 47 -21.15 -2.55 6.88
N SER A 48 -20.28 -3.50 7.24
CA SER A 48 -20.53 -4.42 8.36
C SER A 48 -20.58 -3.68 9.70
N ILE A 49 -19.68 -2.71 9.91
CA ILE A 49 -19.63 -1.93 11.15
C ILE A 49 -20.80 -0.94 11.23
N THR A 50 -21.05 -0.19 10.16
CA THR A 50 -22.01 0.93 10.16
C THR A 50 -23.47 0.48 10.02
N ILE A 51 -23.74 -0.61 9.30
CA ILE A 51 -25.11 -1.07 9.02
C ILE A 51 -25.43 -2.35 9.79
N LEU A 52 -24.63 -3.40 9.60
CA LEU A 52 -24.97 -4.72 10.14
C LEU A 52 -24.94 -4.74 11.68
N ARG A 53 -23.94 -4.07 12.29
CA ARG A 53 -23.78 -4.07 13.74
C ARG A 53 -24.90 -3.33 14.49
N PRO A 54 -25.35 -2.11 14.10
CA PRO A 54 -26.52 -1.50 14.73
C PRO A 54 -27.81 -2.32 14.59
N ILE A 55 -28.02 -2.97 13.44
CA ILE A 55 -29.17 -3.87 13.24
C ILE A 55 -29.10 -5.04 14.22
N LEU A 56 -27.95 -5.70 14.34
CA LEU A 56 -27.75 -6.79 15.31
C LEU A 56 -27.97 -6.33 16.75
N LYS A 57 -27.42 -5.18 17.14
CA LYS A 57 -27.63 -4.59 18.48
C LYS A 57 -29.10 -4.30 18.76
N PHE A 58 -29.84 -3.84 17.74
CA PHE A 58 -31.28 -3.60 17.85
C PHE A 58 -32.04 -4.92 18.06
N LEU A 59 -31.77 -5.93 17.24
CA LEU A 59 -32.40 -7.26 17.31
C LEU A 59 -32.09 -7.99 18.62
N LEU A 60 -30.87 -7.84 19.15
CA LEU A 60 -30.44 -8.43 20.42
C LEU A 60 -30.98 -7.67 21.65
N GLY A 61 -31.65 -6.54 21.45
CA GLY A 61 -32.21 -5.75 22.56
C GLY A 61 -31.16 -4.99 23.37
N GLU A 62 -29.93 -4.83 22.88
CA GLU A 62 -28.85 -4.18 23.63
C GLU A 62 -29.19 -2.73 24.02
N HIS A 63 -30.01 -2.06 23.21
CA HIS A 63 -30.52 -0.72 23.49
C HIS A 63 -31.34 -0.61 24.79
N ARG A 64 -31.83 -1.75 25.34
CA ARG A 64 -32.61 -1.82 26.58
C ARG A 64 -31.80 -2.21 27.81
N LEU A 65 -30.54 -2.59 27.62
CA LEU A 65 -29.65 -2.91 28.74
C LEU A 65 -29.30 -1.63 29.50
N GLY A 66 -28.94 -1.74 30.78
CA GLY A 66 -28.42 -0.64 31.60
C GLY A 66 -29.45 0.21 32.35
N THR A 67 -28.99 1.32 32.94
CA THR A 67 -29.83 2.27 33.66
C THR A 67 -30.13 3.50 32.78
N PRO A 68 -31.25 4.20 32.99
CA PRO A 68 -31.60 5.40 32.22
C PRO A 68 -30.55 6.52 32.26
N ASP A 69 -29.71 6.56 33.29
CA ASP A 69 -28.73 7.64 33.52
C ASP A 69 -27.26 7.22 33.37
N ASP A 70 -26.98 6.06 32.79
CA ASP A 70 -25.59 5.60 32.60
C ASP A 70 -24.75 6.43 31.60
N GLY A 71 -25.37 7.34 30.83
CA GLY A 71 -24.68 8.13 29.80
C GLY A 71 -24.16 7.32 28.61
N ILE A 72 -24.57 6.06 28.45
CA ILE A 72 -24.06 5.16 27.42
C ILE A 72 -24.93 5.19 26.17
N LEU A 73 -24.34 5.51 25.03
CA LEU A 73 -24.97 5.45 23.72
C LEU A 73 -24.75 4.07 23.09
N ARG A 74 -25.67 3.14 23.34
CA ARG A 74 -25.55 1.73 22.92
C ARG A 74 -25.87 1.48 21.44
N LEU A 75 -26.75 2.29 20.87
CA LEU A 75 -27.25 2.14 19.48
C LEU A 75 -26.26 2.62 18.41
N LEU A 76 -25.20 3.31 18.82
CA LEU A 76 -24.12 3.68 17.91
C LEU A 76 -23.32 2.43 17.47
N PRO A 77 -22.66 2.45 16.29
CA PRO A 77 -21.87 1.31 15.81
C PRO A 77 -20.86 0.80 16.85
N VAL A 78 -20.27 1.71 17.62
CA VAL A 78 -19.40 1.51 18.76
C VAL A 78 -20.09 2.12 19.97
N THR A 79 -20.14 1.36 21.06
CA THR A 79 -20.77 1.83 22.29
C THR A 79 -19.86 2.87 22.96
N ILE A 80 -20.34 4.10 23.09
CA ILE A 80 -19.55 5.22 23.64
C ILE A 80 -20.26 5.78 24.88
N TRP A 81 -19.48 6.16 25.89
CA TRP A 81 -19.96 6.92 27.03
C TRP A 81 -19.84 8.42 26.76
N THR A 82 -20.89 9.17 27.10
CA THR A 82 -20.90 10.62 26.98
C THR A 82 -21.29 11.26 28.32
N PRO A 83 -20.63 12.35 28.74
CA PRO A 83 -21.02 13.08 29.95
C PRO A 83 -22.30 13.90 29.75
N PHE A 84 -22.83 13.97 28.53
CA PHE A 84 -24.00 14.77 28.19
C PHE A 84 -25.30 13.94 28.24
N ASN A 85 -26.46 14.62 28.28
CA ASN A 85 -27.76 13.95 28.34
C ASN A 85 -27.96 13.05 27.10
N LYS A 86 -27.96 11.72 27.31
CA LYS A 86 -28.10 10.73 26.24
C LYS A 86 -29.48 10.72 25.56
N GLN A 87 -30.50 11.29 26.20
CA GLN A 87 -31.86 11.40 25.65
C GLN A 87 -31.99 12.55 24.65
N SER A 88 -31.02 13.47 24.62
CA SER A 88 -30.99 14.56 23.67
C SER A 88 -30.64 14.05 22.27
N TRP A 89 -31.58 14.20 21.33
CA TRP A 89 -31.42 13.77 19.94
C TRP A 89 -30.22 14.41 19.24
N TYR A 90 -29.88 15.66 19.57
CA TYR A 90 -28.74 16.37 18.97
C TYR A 90 -27.40 15.79 19.43
N ILE A 91 -27.29 15.30 20.66
CA ILE A 91 -26.06 14.64 21.15
C ILE A 91 -25.89 13.30 20.45
N MET A 92 -26.98 12.54 20.31
CA MET A 92 -26.97 11.28 19.58
C MET A 92 -26.53 11.48 18.12
N LEU A 93 -27.03 12.53 17.46
CA LEU A 93 -26.66 12.88 16.09
C LEU A 93 -25.17 13.27 15.97
N ILE A 94 -24.66 14.12 16.88
CA ILE A 94 -23.26 14.55 16.87
C ILE A 94 -22.33 13.36 17.10
N CYS A 95 -22.63 12.51 18.09
CA CYS A 95 -21.84 11.32 18.36
C CYS A 95 -21.86 10.35 17.18
N PHE A 96 -23.02 10.15 16.54
CA PHE A 96 -23.15 9.33 15.35
C PHE A 96 -22.27 9.85 14.19
N ILE A 97 -22.36 11.15 13.87
CA ILE A 97 -21.54 11.74 12.81
C ILE A 97 -20.05 11.64 13.14
N GLY A 98 -19.66 11.94 14.38
CA GLY A 98 -18.27 11.84 14.82
C GLY A 98 -17.72 10.43 14.69
N GLU A 99 -18.52 9.43 15.04
CA GLU A 99 -18.13 8.03 14.93
C GLU A 99 -18.05 7.55 13.49
N GLU A 100 -18.98 7.98 12.62
CA GLU A 100 -18.90 7.70 11.19
C GLU A 100 -17.59 8.26 10.60
N ILE A 101 -17.24 9.51 10.93
CA ILE A 101 -15.97 10.11 10.49
C ILE A 101 -14.77 9.28 10.97
N ILE A 102 -14.73 8.92 12.25
CA ILE A 102 -13.63 8.11 12.82
C ILE A 102 -13.57 6.73 12.15
N SER A 103 -14.73 6.12 11.89
CA SER A 103 -14.86 4.80 11.29
C SER A 103 -14.42 4.74 9.84
N TYR A 104 -14.50 5.83 9.08
CA TYR A 104 -13.95 5.90 7.72
C TYR A 104 -12.49 6.36 7.70
N VAL A 105 -12.13 7.37 8.50
CA VAL A 105 -10.79 7.96 8.48
C VAL A 105 -9.75 7.01 9.05
N THR A 106 -10.04 6.33 10.17
CA THR A 106 -9.05 5.49 10.85
C THR A 106 -8.60 4.31 9.99
N PRO A 107 -9.50 3.49 9.42
CA PRO A 107 -9.10 2.43 8.50
C PRO A 107 -8.40 2.98 7.25
N GLY A 108 -8.89 4.10 6.70
CA GLY A 108 -8.29 4.74 5.53
C GLY A 108 -6.83 5.10 5.75
N ILE A 109 -6.49 5.71 6.89
CA ILE A 109 -5.12 6.06 7.25
C ILE A 109 -4.29 4.80 7.51
N VAL A 110 -4.75 3.92 8.40
CA VAL A 110 -3.98 2.73 8.83
C VAL A 110 -3.63 1.88 7.63
N PHE A 111 -4.64 1.50 6.85
CA PHE A 111 -4.42 0.64 5.72
C PHE A 111 -3.81 1.36 4.52
N GLY A 112 -4.07 2.66 4.34
CA GLY A 112 -3.40 3.47 3.32
C GLY A 112 -1.87 3.48 3.55
N CYS A 113 -1.45 3.70 4.79
CA CYS A 113 -0.04 3.58 5.19
C CYS A 113 0.49 2.17 4.98
N THR A 114 -0.25 1.12 5.35
CA THR A 114 0.17 -0.27 5.13
C THR A 114 0.35 -0.58 3.64
N LEU A 115 -0.60 -0.18 2.79
CA LEU A 115 -0.51 -0.37 1.35
C LEU A 115 0.66 0.37 0.74
N PHE A 116 0.92 1.60 1.17
CA PHE A 116 2.07 2.37 0.73
C PHE A 116 3.36 1.62 1.02
N VAL A 117 3.55 1.12 2.24
CA VAL A 117 4.72 0.33 2.62
C VAL A 117 4.83 -0.95 1.79
N VAL A 118 3.74 -1.70 1.63
CA VAL A 118 3.73 -2.93 0.82
C VAL A 118 4.11 -2.65 -0.65
N CYS A 119 3.57 -1.57 -1.24
CA CYS A 119 3.90 -1.18 -2.61
C CYS A 119 5.37 -0.79 -2.75
N MET A 120 5.91 -0.07 -1.76
CA MET A 120 7.33 0.29 -1.72
C MET A 120 8.23 -0.94 -1.57
N CYS A 121 7.85 -1.90 -0.73
CA CYS A 121 8.57 -3.17 -0.61
C CYS A 121 8.55 -3.97 -1.92
N GLU A 122 7.42 -4.05 -2.62
CA GLU A 122 7.34 -4.73 -3.93
C GLU A 122 8.20 -4.01 -4.97
N ASP A 123 8.24 -2.68 -4.95
CA ASP A 123 9.12 -1.89 -5.82
C ASP A 123 10.59 -2.19 -5.57
N VAL A 124 11.03 -2.10 -4.32
CA VAL A 124 12.42 -2.40 -3.93
C VAL A 124 12.77 -3.84 -4.29
N GLY A 125 11.89 -4.79 -4.01
CA GLY A 125 12.07 -6.20 -4.39
C GLY A 125 12.22 -6.38 -5.90
N THR A 126 11.39 -5.71 -6.69
CA THR A 126 11.46 -5.74 -8.16
C THR A 126 12.80 -5.17 -8.66
N GLN A 127 13.26 -4.05 -8.09
CA GLN A 127 14.55 -3.44 -8.44
C GLN A 127 15.73 -4.35 -8.07
N LEU A 128 15.68 -5.02 -6.92
CA LEU A 128 16.71 -5.98 -6.51
C LEU A 128 16.77 -7.21 -7.44
N ILE A 129 15.62 -7.70 -7.90
CA ILE A 129 15.55 -8.80 -8.89
C ILE A 129 16.17 -8.36 -10.22
N ILE A 130 15.82 -7.16 -10.70
CA ILE A 130 16.39 -6.58 -11.92
C ILE A 130 17.91 -6.40 -11.78
N LEU A 131 18.37 -5.88 -10.65
CA LEU A 131 19.79 -5.70 -10.35
C LEU A 131 20.52 -7.05 -10.36
N GLY A 132 19.99 -8.06 -9.67
CA GLY A 132 20.58 -9.40 -9.62
C GLY A 132 20.69 -10.05 -10.99
N TYR A 133 19.67 -9.90 -11.85
CA TYR A 133 19.71 -10.38 -13.23
C TYR A 133 20.75 -9.62 -14.07
N THR A 134 20.81 -8.30 -13.91
CA THR A 134 21.74 -7.45 -14.65
C THR A 134 23.19 -7.73 -14.27
N LEU A 135 23.49 -7.95 -12.98
CA LEU A 135 24.82 -8.32 -12.48
C LEU A 135 25.30 -9.66 -13.04
N LYS A 136 24.42 -10.67 -13.10
CA LYS A 136 24.74 -11.98 -13.72
C LYS A 136 25.11 -11.83 -15.19
N THR A 137 24.50 -10.88 -15.88
CA THR A 137 24.72 -10.63 -17.31
C THR A 137 25.90 -9.68 -17.56
N VAL A 138 26.34 -8.93 -16.53
CA VAL A 138 27.43 -7.95 -16.64
C VAL A 138 28.76 -8.59 -17.01
N VAL A 139 29.04 -9.80 -16.51
CA VAL A 139 30.26 -10.56 -16.89
C VAL A 139 30.24 -10.94 -18.37
N ARG A 140 29.07 -11.30 -18.90
CA ARG A 140 28.90 -11.58 -20.33
C ARG A 140 29.13 -10.31 -21.16
N ARG A 141 28.59 -9.17 -20.73
CA ARG A 141 28.78 -7.88 -21.42
C ARG A 141 30.22 -7.39 -21.34
N ALA A 142 30.88 -7.55 -20.21
CA ALA A 142 32.29 -7.18 -20.03
C ALA A 142 33.21 -7.95 -20.99
N LYS A 143 32.90 -9.22 -21.30
CA LYS A 143 33.64 -10.01 -22.30
C LYS A 143 33.49 -9.51 -23.74
N CYS A 144 32.43 -8.75 -24.04
CA CYS A 144 32.22 -8.15 -25.36
C CYS A 144 32.99 -6.83 -25.54
N VAL A 145 33.57 -6.29 -24.46
CA VAL A 145 34.38 -5.07 -24.51
C VAL A 145 35.85 -5.48 -24.69
N ASN A 146 36.54 -4.88 -25.65
CA ASN A 146 37.95 -5.15 -25.96
C ASN A 146 38.89 -4.49 -24.91
N MET A 147 38.69 -4.81 -23.64
CA MET A 147 39.36 -4.20 -22.48
C MET A 147 39.70 -5.27 -21.46
N SER A 148 40.57 -4.94 -20.50
CA SER A 148 40.79 -5.82 -19.36
C SER A 148 39.49 -5.99 -18.57
N MET A 149 39.24 -7.19 -18.04
CA MET A 149 37.97 -7.51 -17.38
C MET A 149 37.70 -6.61 -16.17
N GLU A 150 38.77 -6.19 -15.48
CA GLU A 150 38.70 -5.29 -14.34
C GLU A 150 38.26 -3.87 -14.76
N GLU A 151 38.81 -3.33 -15.84
CA GLU A 151 38.42 -2.01 -16.37
C GLU A 151 37.01 -2.02 -16.97
N ALA A 152 36.63 -3.09 -17.68
CA ALA A 152 35.30 -3.25 -18.23
C ALA A 152 34.23 -3.28 -17.13
N LEU A 153 34.47 -4.01 -16.03
CA LEU A 153 33.57 -4.01 -14.87
C LEU A 153 33.49 -2.63 -14.23
N LYS A 154 34.64 -1.97 -14.00
CA LYS A 154 34.70 -0.64 -13.39
C LYS A 154 33.91 0.40 -14.20
N LEU A 155 33.98 0.31 -15.53
CA LEU A 155 33.22 1.16 -16.44
C LEU A 155 31.71 0.89 -16.35
N CYS A 156 31.29 -0.39 -16.43
CA CYS A 156 29.88 -0.78 -16.33
C CYS A 156 29.24 -0.37 -14.99
N PHE A 157 29.95 -0.54 -13.88
CA PHE A 157 29.48 -0.14 -12.55
C PHE A 157 29.44 1.38 -12.38
N SER A 158 30.49 2.09 -12.81
CA SER A 158 30.57 3.55 -12.74
C SER A 158 29.39 4.20 -13.48
N HIS A 159 29.09 3.74 -14.70
CA HIS A 159 27.94 4.22 -15.46
C HIS A 159 26.61 3.92 -14.74
N SER A 160 26.41 2.69 -14.27
CA SER A 160 25.18 2.31 -13.54
C SER A 160 24.93 3.18 -12.30
N ILE A 161 25.97 3.44 -11.51
CA ILE A 161 25.89 4.30 -10.30
C ILE A 161 25.55 5.74 -10.68
N ARG A 162 26.22 6.30 -11.70
CA ARG A 162 26.00 7.67 -12.16
C ARG A 162 24.55 7.89 -12.60
N HIS A 163 23.93 6.90 -13.23
CA HIS A 163 22.52 6.98 -13.62
C HIS A 163 21.58 6.96 -12.41
N HIS A 164 21.83 6.11 -11.42
CA HIS A 164 21.02 6.12 -10.19
C HIS A 164 21.14 7.44 -9.42
N GLN A 165 22.30 8.10 -9.45
CA GLN A 165 22.44 9.45 -8.90
C GLN A 165 21.65 10.50 -9.70
N THR A 166 21.56 10.37 -11.02
CA THR A 166 20.79 11.29 -11.87
C THR A 166 19.27 11.14 -11.69
N LEU A 167 18.80 9.98 -11.22
CA LEU A 167 17.40 9.74 -10.88
C LEU A 167 17.00 10.25 -9.47
N LEU A 168 18.00 10.61 -8.65
CA LEU A 168 17.82 11.13 -7.28
C LEU A 168 17.96 12.66 -7.19
N MET A 169 18.44 13.32 -8.25
CA MET A 169 18.38 14.78 -8.45
C MET A 169 17.13 15.15 -9.24
#